data_AF-A0A656JL42-F1
#
_entry.id   AF-A0A656JL42-F1
#
_cell.length_a   1.000
_cell.length_b   1.000
_cell.length_c   1.000
_cell.angle_alpha   90.00
_cell.angle_beta   90.00
_cell.angle_gamma   90.00
#
_symmetry.space_group_name_H-M   'P 1'
#
loop_
_entity.id
_entity.type
_entity.pdbx_description
1 polymer ?
#
loop_
_entity_poly.entity_id
_entity_poly.type
_entity_poly.pdbx_seq_one_letter_code
_entity_poly.pdbx_strand_id
1 'polypeptide(L)' 'MSQVLDDLVALLTLEAIEENLFRGHSQDLGFRQLFGGQVLGQSLSAASQTVEEDRHVHSLHGYFLRPGD' A
#
# COMPACT_ATOMS: atom_id res chain seq x y z
N MET A 1 -2.52 20.95 -3.10
CA MET A 1 -2.12 19.69 -3.77
C MET A 1 -3.22 19.35 -4.79
N SER A 2 -2.98 18.50 -5.79
CA SER A 2 -4.04 18.09 -6.72
C SER A 2 -4.89 16.98 -6.11
N GLN A 3 -6.21 16.97 -6.35
CA GLN A 3 -7.14 15.94 -5.85
C GLN A 3 -6.62 14.50 -6.06
N VAL A 4 -6.10 14.21 -7.25
CA VAL A 4 -5.55 12.89 -7.61
C VAL A 4 -4.41 12.45 -6.67
N LEU A 5 -3.58 13.40 -6.23
CA LEU A 5 -2.47 13.11 -5.35
C LEU A 5 -2.95 12.91 -3.91
N ASP A 6 -3.96 13.67 -3.47
CA ASP A 6 -4.58 13.48 -2.16
C ASP A 6 -5.26 12.10 -2.08
N ASP A 7 -5.96 11.68 -3.13
CA ASP A 7 -6.58 10.36 -3.22
C ASP A 7 -5.53 9.23 -3.17
N LEU A 8 -4.40 9.39 -3.86
CA LEU A 8 -3.31 8.42 -3.82
C LEU A 8 -2.67 8.33 -2.42
N VAL A 9 -2.42 9.46 -1.77
CA VAL A 9 -1.87 9.48 -0.40
C VAL A 9 -2.86 8.80 0.57
N ALA A 10 -4.15 9.08 0.44
CA ALA A 10 -5.19 8.41 1.23
C ALA A 10 -5.20 6.89 0.98
N LEU A 11 -5.09 6.44 -0.27
CA LEU A 11 -5.05 5.03 -0.63
C LEU A 11 -3.84 4.28 -0.04
N LEU A 12 -2.70 4.96 0.09
CA LEU A 12 -1.47 4.41 0.69
C LEU A 12 -1.45 4.52 2.22
N THR A 13 -2.37 5.27 2.82
CA THR A 13 -2.50 5.40 4.27
C THR A 13 -3.44 4.30 4.78
N LEU A 14 -2.87 3.23 5.32
CA LEU A 14 -3.63 2.05 5.73
C LEU A 14 -4.30 2.23 7.09
N GLU A 15 -5.45 1.61 7.27
CA GLU A 15 -6.08 1.46 8.58
C GLU A 15 -5.33 0.41 9.40
N ALA A 16 -4.82 0.79 10.58
CA ALA A 16 -4.25 -0.17 11.53
C ALA A 16 -5.37 -0.88 12.30
N ILE A 17 -5.40 -2.22 12.23
CA ILE A 17 -6.40 -3.05 12.91
C ILE A 17 -5.83 -3.62 14.21
N GLU A 18 -4.58 -4.09 14.18
CA GLU A 18 -3.85 -4.66 15.31
C GLU A 18 -2.34 -4.48 15.11
N GLU A 19 -1.52 -4.95 16.06
CA GLU A 19 -0.07 -5.02 15.91
C GLU A 19 0.30 -5.80 14.65
N ASN A 20 0.98 -5.13 13.71
CA ASN A 20 1.39 -5.67 12.41
C ASN A 20 0.24 -6.12 11.49
N LEU A 21 -1.01 -5.69 11.75
CA LEU A 21 -2.18 -5.99 10.92
C LEU A 21 -2.81 -4.71 10.39
N PHE A 22 -2.84 -4.57 9.07
CA PHE A 22 -3.32 -3.38 8.38
C PHE A 22 -4.35 -3.73 7.31
N ARG A 23 -5.33 -2.83 7.11
CA ARG A 23 -6.33 -2.92 6.04
C ARG A 23 -6.09 -1.82 5.02
N GLY A 24 -5.91 -2.23 3.76
CA GLY A 24 -5.90 -1.35 2.60
C GLY A 24 -7.19 -1.45 1.79
N HIS A 25 -7.55 -0.37 1.11
CA HIS A 25 -8.63 -0.37 0.13
C HIS A 25 -8.07 -0.53 -1.28
N SER A 26 -8.85 -1.13 -2.18
CA SER A 26 -8.55 -1.18 -3.60
C SER A 26 -9.15 0.01 -4.33
N GLN A 27 -8.39 0.63 -5.22
CA GLN A 27 -8.93 1.60 -6.17
C GLN A 27 -9.26 0.90 -7.48
N ASP A 28 -10.52 1.02 -7.91
CA ASP A 28 -10.93 0.59 -9.24
C ASP A 28 -10.50 1.65 -10.27
N LEU A 29 -9.54 1.28 -11.11
CA LEU A 29 -9.04 2.11 -12.22
C LEU A 29 -9.69 1.73 -13.56
N GLY A 30 -10.74 0.91 -13.55
CA GLY A 30 -11.40 0.37 -14.74
C GLY A 30 -10.66 -0.82 -15.37
N PHE A 31 -9.68 -1.40 -14.67
CA PHE A 31 -8.97 -2.60 -15.09
C PHE A 31 -9.60 -3.84 -14.47
N ARG A 32 -9.41 -5.00 -15.13
CA ARG A 32 -9.90 -6.29 -14.61
C ARG A 32 -9.21 -6.72 -13.32
N GLN A 33 -8.00 -6.22 -13.07
CA GLN A 33 -7.12 -6.67 -11.99
C GLN A 33 -6.57 -5.46 -11.27
N LEU A 34 -6.29 -5.63 -9.98
CA LEU A 34 -5.67 -4.60 -9.16
C LEU A 34 -4.29 -4.20 -9.71
N PHE A 35 -4.00 -2.90 -9.71
CA PHE A 35 -2.69 -2.40 -10.11
C PHE A 35 -1.61 -2.86 -9.11
N GLY A 36 -0.62 -3.60 -9.59
CA GLY A 36 0.44 -4.15 -8.73
C GLY A 36 1.23 -3.09 -7.95
N GLY A 37 1.39 -1.88 -8.50
CA GLY A 37 2.03 -0.78 -7.79
C GLY A 37 1.26 -0.32 -6.55
N GLN A 38 -0.08 -0.43 -6.57
CA GLN A 38 -0.90 -0.15 -5.39
C GLN A 38 -0.61 -1.18 -4.28
N VAL A 39 -0.62 -2.46 -4.62
CA VAL A 39 -0.34 -3.55 -3.66
C VAL A 39 1.04 -3.39 -3.03
N LEU A 40 2.07 -3.10 -3.85
CA LEU A 40 3.42 -2.90 -3.35
C LEU A 40 3.55 -1.63 -2.48
N GLY A 41 2.91 -0.53 -2.89
CA GLY A 41 2.90 0.73 -2.13
C GLY A 41 2.23 0.56 -0.76
N GLN A 42 1.08 -0.12 -0.72
CA GLN A 42 0.38 -0.44 0.53
C GLN A 42 1.20 -1.39 1.40
N SER A 43 1.77 -2.46 0.81
CA SER A 43 2.63 -3.40 1.55
C SER A 43 3.84 -2.71 2.19
N LEU A 44 4.45 -1.77 1.47
CA LEU A 44 5.56 -0.97 1.98
C LEU A 44 5.11 0.01 3.07
N SER A 45 3.96 0.66 2.89
CA SER A 45 3.36 1.54 3.91
C SER A 45 3.08 0.80 5.22
N ALA A 46 2.55 -0.43 5.15
CA ALA A 46 2.41 -1.30 6.31
C ALA A 46 3.76 -1.60 6.97
N ALA A 47 4.75 -2.05 6.20
CA ALA A 47 6.06 -2.41 6.73
C ALA A 47 6.80 -1.22 7.37
N SER A 48 6.67 -0.02 6.82
CA SER A 48 7.28 1.19 7.40
C SER A 48 6.67 1.59 8.75
N GLN A 49 5.44 1.18 9.04
CA GLN A 49 4.79 1.47 10.33
C GLN A 49 5.19 0.50 11.45
N THR A 50 5.93 -0.57 11.14
CA THR A 50 6.36 -1.58 12.12
C THR A 50 7.83 -1.42 12.53
N VAL A 51 8.48 -0.36 12.07
CA VAL A 51 9.89 -0.05 12.32
C VAL A 51 10.03 1.32 12.97
N GLU A 52 11.20 1.58 13.58
CA GLU A 52 11.55 2.89 14.13
C GLU A 52 11.58 3.97 13.03
N GLU A 53 11.26 5.22 13.38
CA GLU A 53 11.09 6.33 12.42
C GLU A 53 12.37 6.65 11.62
N ASP A 54 13.55 6.35 12.17
CA ASP A 54 14.85 6.52 11.54
C ASP A 54 15.24 5.39 10.58
N ARG A 55 14.43 4.33 10.48
CA ARG A 55 14.67 3.20 9.57
C ARG A 55 13.98 3.41 8.22
N HIS A 56 14.75 3.92 7.27
CA HIS A 56 14.28 4.11 5.89
C HIS A 56 14.41 2.84 5.05
N VAL A 57 13.38 2.56 4.24
CA VAL A 57 13.41 1.48 3.26
C VAL A 57 14.51 1.73 2.22
N HIS A 58 15.33 0.70 1.97
CA HIS A 58 16.37 0.73 0.93
C HIS A 58 16.11 -0.24 -0.23
N SER A 59 15.27 -1.27 -0.01
CA SER A 59 14.91 -2.26 -1.02
C SER A 59 13.60 -2.96 -0.65
N LEU A 60 12.85 -3.41 -1.65
CA LEU A 60 11.67 -4.24 -1.50
C LEU A 60 11.68 -5.35 -2.56
N HIS A 61 11.38 -6.58 -2.15
CA HIS A 61 11.19 -7.72 -3.04
C HIS A 61 9.81 -8.32 -2.78
N GLY A 62 9.07 -8.61 -3.84
CA GLY A 62 7.74 -9.17 -3.74
C GLY A 62 7.42 -10.05 -4.94
N TYR A 63 6.53 -11.01 -4.73
CA TYR A 63 5.99 -11.88 -5.77
C TYR A 63 4.48 -11.76 -5.80
N PHE A 64 3.91 -11.54 -6.98
CA PHE A 64 2.47 -11.62 -7.18
C PHE A 64 2.09 -13.08 -7.42
N LEU A 65 1.38 -13.67 -6.46
CA LEU A 65 0.97 -15.08 -6.53
C LEU A 65 -0.40 -15.26 -7.22
N ARG A 66 -1.27 -14.26 -7.10
CA ARG A 66 -2.63 -14.26 -7.64
C ARG A 66 -2.99 -12.85 -8.10
N PRO A 67 -3.88 -12.71 -9.11
CA PRO A 67 -4.46 -11.42 -9.42
C PRO A 67 -5.28 -10.92 -8.22
N GLY A 68 -5.22 -9.61 -7.96
CA GLY A 68 -6.12 -8.95 -7.01
C GLY A 68 -7.47 -8.69 -7.65
N ASP A 69 -8.52 -8.79 -6.83
CA ASP A 69 -9.90 -8.47 -7.18
C ASP A 69 -10.15 -6.95 -7.18
#